data_AF-A0A967UIT7-F1
#
_entry.id   AF-A0A967UIT7-F1
#
_cell.length_a   1.000
_cell.length_b   1.000
_cell.length_c   1.000
_cell.angle_alpha   90.00
_cell.angle_beta   90.00
_cell.angle_gamma   90.00
#
_symmetry.space_group_name_H-M   'P 1'
#
loop_
_entity.id
_entity.type
_entity.pdbx_description
1 polymer ?
#
loop_
_entity_poly.entity_id
_entity_poly.type
_entity_poly.pdbx_seq_one_letter_code
_entity_poly.pdbx_strand_id
1 'polypeptide(L)'
;YPVLADDGMMAQRRPWNPYPKLRSAKDTSLPADAPRRVFRLTLDGDMGEYVWSINNQPLSPRDNLHIREGEVVRFIMINRTMMHHPMHLHGHFFRL
;
A
#
# COMPACT_ATOMS: atom_id res chain seq x y z
N TYR A 1 7.43 19.07 -22.48
CA TYR A 1 6.63 17.83 -22.49
C TYR A 1 6.04 17.68 -23.88
N PRO A 2 6.24 16.55 -24.60
CA PRO A 2 5.70 16.41 -25.94
C PRO A 2 4.18 16.23 -25.86
N VAL A 3 3.48 16.91 -26.76
CA VAL A 3 2.03 16.85 -26.93
C VAL A 3 1.68 15.48 -27.52
N LEU A 4 0.93 14.67 -26.77
CA LEU A 4 0.35 13.44 -27.30
C LEU A 4 -0.73 13.80 -28.33
N ALA A 5 -0.76 13.07 -29.45
CA ALA A 5 -1.66 13.29 -30.57
C ALA A 5 -3.13 13.33 -30.13
N ASP A 6 -3.87 14.29 -30.69
CA ASP A 6 -5.31 14.47 -30.54
C ASP A 6 -6.04 13.30 -31.23
N ASP A 7 -6.73 12.46 -30.46
CA ASP A 7 -7.36 11.22 -30.92
C ASP A 7 -8.80 11.40 -31.43
N GLY A 8 -9.25 12.65 -31.64
CA GLY A 8 -10.52 12.95 -32.33
C GLY A 8 -11.79 12.52 -31.57
N MET A 9 -11.67 12.07 -30.32
CA MET A 9 -12.79 11.66 -29.46
C MET A 9 -13.34 12.86 -28.67
N MET A 10 -13.77 13.91 -29.39
CA MET A 10 -14.18 15.19 -28.78
C MET A 10 -15.66 15.28 -28.38
N ALA A 11 -16.43 14.19 -28.48
CA ALA A 11 -17.80 14.15 -28.01
C ALA A 11 -17.95 13.07 -26.93
N GLN A 12 -17.95 13.52 -25.67
CA GLN A 12 -18.20 12.73 -24.46
C GLN A 12 -17.01 11.96 -23.87
N ARG A 13 -15.93 12.69 -23.55
CA ARG A 13 -14.93 12.22 -22.58
C ARG A 13 -15.65 11.80 -21.29
N ARG A 14 -15.53 10.53 -20.90
CA ARG A 14 -15.95 10.08 -19.57
C ARG A 14 -15.33 11.03 -18.55
N PRO A 15 -16.12 11.61 -17.62
CA PRO A 15 -15.57 12.52 -16.64
C PRO A 15 -14.42 11.85 -15.91
N TRP A 16 -13.33 12.60 -15.71
CA TRP A 16 -12.19 12.13 -14.94
C TRP A 16 -12.64 11.57 -13.60
N ASN A 17 -11.92 10.55 -13.11
CA ASN A 17 -12.24 9.95 -11.83
C ASN A 17 -12.36 11.05 -10.75
N PRO A 18 -13.41 11.01 -9.91
CA PRO A 18 -13.63 12.08 -8.95
C PRO A 18 -12.68 11.97 -7.74
N TYR A 19 -11.70 11.06 -7.75
CA TYR A 19 -10.79 10.83 -6.61
C TYR A 19 -10.13 12.12 -6.08
N PRO A 20 -9.70 13.09 -6.92
CA PRO A 20 -9.16 14.36 -6.40
C PRO A 20 -10.17 15.20 -5.60
N LYS A 21 -11.48 14.97 -5.77
CA LYS A 21 -12.55 15.65 -5.03
C LYS A 21 -12.90 14.94 -3.72
N LEU A 22 -12.52 13.67 -3.57
CA LEU A 22 -12.78 12.90 -2.37
C LEU A 22 -11.79 13.30 -1.28
N ARG A 23 -12.33 13.69 -0.12
CA ARG A 23 -11.58 13.98 1.09
C ARG A 23 -12.33 13.44 2.29
N SER A 24 -11.62 13.17 3.38
CA SER A 24 -12.26 12.79 4.63
C SER A 24 -13.21 13.91 5.09
N ALA A 25 -14.37 13.53 5.63
CA ALA A 25 -15.32 14.47 6.22
C ALA A 25 -14.84 15.02 7.58
N LYS A 26 -13.91 14.32 8.23
CA LYS A 26 -13.32 14.68 9.52
C LYS A 26 -11.81 14.76 9.39
N ASP A 27 -11.15 15.56 10.24
CA ASP A 27 -9.69 15.50 10.32
C ASP A 27 -9.26 14.09 10.76
N THR A 28 -8.26 13.55 10.07
CA THR A 28 -7.68 12.25 10.38
C THR A 28 -6.19 12.37 10.74
N SER A 29 -5.65 13.59 10.83
CA SER A 29 -4.25 13.85 11.17
C SER A 29 -3.83 13.06 12.42
N LEU A 30 -2.63 12.48 12.37
CA LEU A 30 -2.06 11.81 13.54
C LEU A 30 -1.33 12.85 14.40
N PRO A 31 -1.38 12.75 15.74
CA PRO A 31 -0.57 13.61 16.60
C PRO A 31 0.92 13.46 16.23
N ALA A 32 1.63 14.58 16.13
CA ALA A 32 3.03 14.60 15.68
C ALA A 32 3.97 13.84 16.63
N ASP A 33 3.63 13.86 17.91
CA ASP A 33 4.32 13.23 19.05
C ASP A 33 3.82 11.81 19.36
N ALA A 34 2.81 11.31 18.65
CA ALA A 34 2.30 9.96 18.89
C ALA A 34 3.40 8.90 18.72
N PRO A 35 3.53 7.94 19.65
CA PRO A 35 4.51 6.87 19.54
C PRO A 35 4.22 6.02 18.31
N ARG A 36 5.24 5.80 17.48
CA ARG A 36 5.15 5.02 16.24
C ARG A 36 5.81 3.66 16.41
N ARG A 37 5.03 2.58 16.36
CA ARG A 37 5.61 1.23 16.28
C ARG A 37 5.92 0.90 14.83
N VAL A 38 7.14 0.46 14.57
CA VAL A 38 7.63 0.18 13.22
C VAL A 38 7.70 -1.31 12.99
N PHE A 39 7.03 -1.80 11.94
CA PHE A 39 7.22 -3.14 11.40
C PHE A 39 8.06 -3.06 10.14
N ARG A 40 9.18 -3.77 10.11
CA ARG A 40 10.01 -3.94 8.92
C ARG A 40 9.69 -5.31 8.33
N LEU A 41 9.16 -5.30 7.11
CA LEU A 41 8.73 -6.48 6.39
C LEU A 41 9.56 -6.57 5.11
N THR A 42 10.47 -7.52 5.04
CA THR A 42 11.18 -7.84 3.80
C THR A 42 10.30 -8.79 3.01
N LEU A 43 9.96 -8.42 1.78
CA LEU A 43 9.21 -9.25 0.86
C LEU A 43 10.23 -10.08 0.09
N ASP A 44 10.27 -11.37 0.41
CA ASP A 44 11.23 -12.34 -0.09
C ASP A 44 10.50 -13.43 -0.89
N GLY A 45 11.25 -14.32 -1.51
CA GLY A 45 10.71 -15.51 -2.14
C GLY A 45 11.73 -16.29 -2.96
N ASP A 46 11.40 -17.55 -3.19
CA ASP A 46 12.06 -18.39 -4.18
C ASP A 46 11.27 -18.31 -5.50
N MET A 47 11.93 -17.83 -6.55
CA MET A 47 11.29 -17.64 -7.86
C MET A 47 11.26 -18.93 -8.69
N GLY A 48 12.12 -19.91 -8.39
CA GLY A 48 12.11 -21.22 -9.04
C GLY A 48 10.97 -22.08 -8.52
N GLU A 49 10.78 -22.09 -7.21
CA GLU A 49 9.74 -22.86 -6.52
C GLU A 49 8.43 -22.07 -6.31
N TYR A 50 8.40 -20.78 -6.71
CA TYR A 50 7.26 -19.87 -6.51
C TYR A 50 6.78 -19.78 -5.05
N VAL A 51 7.72 -19.81 -4.12
CA VAL A 51 7.44 -19.68 -2.68
C VAL A 51 7.61 -18.23 -2.28
N TRP A 52 6.54 -17.62 -1.76
CA TRP A 52 6.58 -16.26 -1.22
C TRP A 52 6.81 -16.28 0.29
N SER A 53 7.59 -15.31 0.77
CA SER A 53 7.89 -15.20 2.19
C SER A 53 7.98 -13.75 2.66
N ILE A 54 7.81 -13.56 3.96
CA ILE A 54 8.08 -12.29 4.62
C ILE A 54 9.17 -12.51 5.66
N ASN A 55 10.20 -11.67 5.65
CA ASN A 55 11.38 -11.82 6.51
C ASN A 55 12.00 -13.22 6.40
N ASN A 56 12.15 -13.70 5.16
CA ASN A 56 12.75 -15.00 4.82
C ASN A 56 12.03 -16.21 5.44
N GLN A 57 10.75 -16.08 5.80
CA GLN A 57 9.90 -17.14 6.34
C GLN A 57 8.59 -17.25 5.54
N PRO A 58 8.22 -18.44 5.05
CA PRO A 58 6.88 -18.68 4.50
C PRO A 58 5.82 -18.44 5.59
N LEU A 59 4.78 -17.68 5.25
CA LEU A 59 3.71 -17.39 6.19
C LEU A 59 2.68 -18.52 6.24
N SER A 60 2.09 -18.69 7.42
CA SER A 60 0.96 -19.55 7.72
C SER A 60 -0.23 -18.72 8.23
N PRO A 61 -1.46 -19.27 8.26
CA PRO A 61 -2.61 -18.58 8.83
C PRO A 61 -2.48 -18.21 10.33
N ARG A 62 -1.46 -18.70 11.02
CA ARG A 62 -1.18 -18.38 12.43
C ARG A 62 -0.29 -17.16 12.59
N ASP A 63 0.40 -16.74 11.54
CA ASP A 63 1.31 -15.60 11.57
C ASP A 63 0.52 -14.30 11.53
N ASN A 64 0.50 -13.60 12.66
CA ASN A 64 -0.34 -12.43 12.86
C ASN A 64 0.46 -11.25 13.40
N LEU A 65 0.29 -10.08 12.76
CA LEU A 65 0.80 -8.81 13.25
C LEU A 65 -0.27 -8.18 14.15
N HIS A 66 -0.11 -8.33 15.46
CA HIS A 66 -1.05 -7.80 16.44
C HIS A 66 -0.86 -6.29 16.63
N ILE A 67 -1.86 -5.51 16.23
CA ILE A 67 -1.95 -4.07 16.47
C ILE A 67 -3.08 -3.76 17.44
N ARG A 68 -2.95 -2.65 18.18
CA ARG A 68 -4.00 -2.18 19.09
C ARG A 68 -4.79 -1.04 18.47
N GLU A 69 -6.05 -0.91 18.85
CA GLU A 69 -6.85 0.26 18.47
C GLU A 69 -6.18 1.55 18.95
N GLY A 70 -6.19 2.58 18.09
CA GLY A 70 -5.55 3.87 18.36
C GLY A 70 -4.02 3.88 18.18
N GLU A 71 -3.39 2.74 17.91
CA GLU A 71 -1.95 2.67 17.71
C GLU A 71 -1.51 3.29 16.37
N VAL A 72 -0.46 4.12 16.40
CA VAL A 72 0.20 4.61 15.18
C VAL A 72 1.24 3.59 14.72
N VAL A 73 0.90 2.85 13.67
CA VAL A 73 1.76 1.82 13.10
C VAL A 73 2.39 2.31 11.80
N ARG A 74 3.69 2.04 11.63
CA ARG A 74 4.42 2.28 10.38
C ARG A 74 4.95 0.95 9.83
N PHE A 75 4.45 0.58 8.65
CA PHE A 75 5.01 -0.52 7.88
C PHE A 75 6.11 0.00 6.95
N ILE A 76 7.28 -0.63 7.01
CA ILE A 76 8.36 -0.46 6.05
C ILE A 76 8.46 -1.76 5.28
N MET A 77 8.08 -1.72 4.01
CA MET A 77 8.11 -2.88 3.12
C MET A 77 9.31 -2.78 2.19
N ILE A 78 10.12 -3.83 2.14
CA ILE A 78 11.34 -3.88 1.34
C ILE A 78 11.19 -5.05 0.37
N ASN A 79 10.93 -4.78 -0.91
CA ASN A 79 10.90 -5.83 -1.91
C ASN A 79 12.33 -6.24 -2.26
N ARG A 80 12.70 -7.49 -1.92
CA ARG A 80 14.00 -8.08 -2.26
C ARG A 80 13.91 -9.07 -3.43
N THR A 81 12.69 -9.34 -3.91
CA THR A 81 12.48 -10.19 -5.08
C THR A 81 12.74 -9.41 -6.37
N MET A 82 12.95 -10.13 -7.47
CA MET A 82 13.01 -9.56 -8.82
C MET A 82 11.62 -9.37 -9.45
N MET A 83 10.53 -9.64 -8.72
CA MET A 83 9.15 -9.56 -9.20
C MET A 83 8.38 -8.40 -8.55
N HIS A 84 7.31 -7.96 -9.19
CA HIS A 84 6.33 -7.07 -8.55
C HIS A 84 5.67 -7.78 -7.37
N HIS A 85 5.70 -7.15 -6.20
CA HIS A 85 5.12 -7.68 -4.98
C HIS A 85 4.05 -6.71 -4.44
N PRO A 86 2.84 -6.70 -5.01
CA PRO A 86 1.77 -5.82 -4.57
C PRO A 86 1.30 -6.21 -3.17
N MET A 87 1.26 -5.22 -2.26
CA MET A 87 0.82 -5.42 -0.88
C MET A 87 -0.52 -4.73 -0.66
N HIS A 88 -1.44 -5.43 0.01
CA HIS A 88 -2.74 -4.91 0.42
C HIS A 88 -2.97 -5.12 1.91
N LEU A 89 -3.40 -4.07 2.62
CA LEU A 89 -3.75 -4.13 4.03
C LEU A 89 -5.27 -4.20 4.17
N HIS A 90 -5.80 -5.39 4.38
CA HIS A 90 -7.24 -5.60 4.58
C HIS A 90 -7.74 -4.84 5.80
N GLY A 91 -8.82 -4.07 5.64
CA GLY A 91 -9.50 -3.39 6.75
C GLY A 91 -8.79 -2.13 7.29
N HIS A 92 -7.73 -1.66 6.61
CA HIS A 92 -6.97 -0.49 7.06
C HIS A 92 -7.00 0.64 6.03
N PHE A 93 -6.92 1.87 6.53
CA PHE A 93 -6.57 3.05 5.73
C PHE A 93 -5.10 3.39 5.98
N PHE A 94 -4.40 3.90 4.95
CA PHE A 94 -2.99 4.25 5.06
C PHE A 94 -2.70 5.65 4.52
N ARG A 95 -1.51 6.14 4.85
CA ARG A 95 -0.94 7.40 4.36
C ARG A 95 0.44 7.10 3.77
N LEU A 96 0.79 7.78 2.68
CA LEU A 96 2.06 7.69 1.98
C LEU A 96 2.86 8.98 2.16
#